data_AF-A0A1D6ETM9-F1
#
_entry.id   AF-A0A1D6ETM9-F1
#
_cell.length_a   1.000
_cell.length_b   1.000
_cell.length_c   1.000
_cell.angle_alpha   90.00
_cell.angle_beta   90.00
_cell.angle_gamma   90.00
#
_symmetry.space_group_name_H-M   'P 1'
#
loop_
_entity.id
_entity.type
_entity.pdbx_description
1 polymer ?
#
loop_
_entity_poly.entity_id
_entity_poly.type
_entity_poly.pdbx_seq_one_letter_code
_entity_poly.pdbx_strand_id
1 'polypeptide(L)'
;MLYRQMLRRLNLLERESLYNKWGIDLNSKQRRLQLSRRIWTQTDMEHVRESVALVAKLVEHLEKGQVIKEMFGLTFTLNPQAERRPFQLC
;
A
#
# COMPACT_ATOMS: atom_id res chain seq x y z
N MET A 1 6.82 1.32 -5.77
CA MET A 1 6.38 0.99 -7.14
C MET A 1 4.90 0.62 -7.14
N LEU A 2 4.06 1.39 -7.84
CA LEU A 2 2.60 1.33 -7.81
C LEU A 2 2.01 -0.06 -8.13
N TYR A 3 2.60 -0.78 -9.07
CA TYR A 3 2.14 -2.13 -9.44
C TYR A 3 2.16 -3.13 -8.27
N ARG A 4 3.07 -2.95 -7.28
CA ARG A 4 3.11 -3.81 -6.08
C ARG A 4 1.91 -3.58 -5.17
N GLN A 5 1.44 -2.33 -5.08
CA GLN A 5 0.26 -1.99 -4.29
C GLN A 5 -1.01 -2.54 -4.95
N MET A 6 -1.10 -2.45 -6.27
CA MET A 6 -2.20 -3.06 -7.03
C MET A 6 -2.30 -4.57 -6.79
N LEU A 7 -1.18 -5.29 -6.71
CA LEU A 7 -1.19 -6.73 -6.42
C LEU A 7 -1.65 -7.09 -5.02
N ARG A 8 -1.36 -6.24 -4.03
CA ARG A 8 -1.72 -6.47 -2.63
C ARG A 8 -3.15 -6.06 -2.30
N ARG A 9 -3.70 -5.09 -3.04
CA ARG A 9 -4.95 -4.41 -2.68
C ARG A 9 -6.10 -4.64 -3.66
N LEU A 10 -5.84 -5.14 -4.86
CA LEU A 10 -6.88 -5.40 -5.87
C LEU A 10 -6.99 -6.89 -6.16
N ASN A 11 -8.24 -7.36 -6.23
CA ASN A 11 -8.54 -8.74 -6.59
C ASN A 11 -8.24 -9.01 -8.08
N LEU A 12 -8.27 -10.27 -8.49
CA LEU A 12 -7.95 -10.63 -9.89
C LEU A 12 -8.91 -9.96 -10.87
N LEU A 13 -10.22 -10.03 -10.62
CA LEU A 13 -11.26 -9.44 -11.46
C LEU A 13 -11.12 -7.92 -11.58
N GLU A 14 -10.84 -7.22 -10.47
CA GLU A 14 -10.61 -5.78 -10.50
C GLU A 14 -9.38 -5.43 -11.36
N ARG A 15 -8.32 -6.22 -11.28
CA ARG A 15 -7.12 -6.02 -12.10
C ARG A 15 -7.40 -6.25 -13.58
N GLU A 16 -8.15 -7.30 -13.92
CA GLU A 16 -8.51 -7.61 -15.30
C GLU A 16 -9.43 -6.56 -15.91
N SER A 17 -10.41 -6.08 -15.15
CA SER A 17 -11.27 -4.97 -15.55
C SER A 17 -10.45 -3.69 -15.80
N LEU A 18 -9.48 -3.39 -14.93
CA LEU A 18 -8.57 -2.27 -15.14
C LEU A 18 -7.71 -2.44 -16.39
N TYR A 19 -7.16 -3.63 -16.64
CA TYR A 19 -6.38 -3.85 -17.86
C TYR A 19 -7.25 -3.63 -19.11
N ASN A 20 -8.46 -4.19 -19.15
CA ASN A 20 -9.37 -4.00 -20.27
C ASN A 20 -9.76 -2.52 -20.46
N LYS A 21 -10.13 -1.84 -19.37
CA LYS A 21 -10.51 -0.42 -19.41
C LYS A 21 -9.37 0.48 -19.90
N TRP A 22 -8.15 0.16 -19.48
CA TRP A 22 -6.95 0.90 -19.89
C TRP A 22 -6.36 0.40 -21.21
N GLY A 23 -7.06 -0.47 -21.96
CA GLY A 23 -6.64 -0.96 -23.28
C GLY A 23 -5.35 -1.79 -23.24
N ILE A 24 -5.15 -2.57 -22.18
CA ILE A 24 -4.02 -3.48 -21.99
C ILE A 24 -4.54 -4.90 -22.13
N ASP A 25 -4.03 -5.61 -23.13
CA ASP A 25 -4.39 -7.00 -23.35
C ASP A 25 -3.96 -7.89 -22.17
N LEU A 26 -4.83 -8.82 -21.77
CA LEU A 26 -4.60 -9.68 -20.62
C LEU A 26 -3.43 -10.65 -20.81
N ASN A 27 -3.13 -11.02 -22.06
CA ASN A 27 -2.00 -11.87 -22.46
C ASN A 27 -0.72 -11.05 -22.71
N SER A 28 -0.78 -9.71 -22.58
CA SER A 28 0.36 -8.85 -22.82
C SER A 28 1.47 -9.04 -21.79
N LYS A 29 2.72 -9.06 -22.26
CA LYS A 29 3.90 -9.12 -21.41
C LYS A 29 3.99 -7.86 -20.55
N GLN A 30 4.35 -8.02 -19.28
CA GLN A 30 4.53 -6.90 -18.35
C GLN A 30 3.29 -5.99 -18.19
N ARG A 31 2.07 -6.51 -18.38
CA ARG A 31 0.79 -5.75 -18.22
C ARG A 31 0.73 -4.83 -16.99
N ARG A 32 1.30 -5.29 -15.87
CA ARG A 32 1.41 -4.54 -14.60
C ARG A 32 2.25 -3.27 -14.74
N LEU A 33 3.38 -3.35 -15.44
CA LEU A 33 4.27 -2.22 -15.66
C LEU A 33 3.66 -1.25 -16.66
N GLN A 34 3.04 -1.76 -17.73
CA GLN A 34 2.34 -0.95 -18.71
C GLN A 34 1.25 -0.10 -18.05
N LEU A 35 0.41 -0.72 -17.21
CA LEU A 35 -0.63 -0.01 -16.47
C LEU A 35 -0.02 1.08 -15.57
N SER A 36 1.02 0.73 -14.80
CA SER A 36 1.68 1.73 -13.95
C SER A 36 2.26 2.90 -14.74
N ARG A 37 2.78 2.67 -15.95
CA ARG A 37 3.29 3.73 -16.82
C ARG A 37 2.14 4.62 -17.29
N ARG A 38 1.07 4.04 -17.84
CA ARG A 38 -0.10 4.78 -18.33
C ARG A 38 -0.70 5.69 -17.25
N ILE A 39 -0.82 5.18 -16.01
CA ILE A 39 -1.31 5.96 -14.86
C ILE A 39 -0.49 7.23 -14.60
N TRP A 40 0.84 7.20 -14.83
CA TRP A 40 1.72 8.35 -14.59
C TRP A 40 1.98 9.20 -15.83
N THR A 41 1.79 8.67 -17.03
CA THR A 41 2.14 9.36 -18.28
C THR A 41 0.95 9.95 -19.01
N GLN A 42 -0.27 9.46 -18.76
CA GLN A 42 -1.44 9.92 -19.49
C GLN A 42 -1.93 11.28 -18.96
N THR A 43 -2.11 12.24 -19.87
CA THR A 43 -2.47 13.63 -19.54
C THR A 43 -3.92 13.98 -19.85
N ASP A 44 -4.69 13.06 -20.45
CA ASP A 44 -6.10 13.25 -20.72
C ASP A 44 -6.87 13.44 -19.41
N MET A 45 -7.70 14.47 -19.30
CA MET A 45 -8.39 14.83 -18.05
C MET A 45 -9.23 13.68 -17.46
N GLU A 46 -9.84 12.85 -18.32
CA GLU A 46 -10.57 11.65 -17.91
C GLU A 46 -9.63 10.61 -17.28
N HIS A 47 -8.55 10.27 -17.97
CA HIS A 47 -7.54 9.34 -17.47
C HIS A 47 -6.81 9.87 -16.23
N VAL A 48 -6.61 11.19 -16.12
CA VAL A 48 -6.04 11.82 -14.91
C VAL A 48 -6.99 11.63 -13.74
N ARG A 49 -8.29 11.91 -13.90
CA ARG A 49 -9.28 11.68 -12.84
C ARG A 49 -9.31 10.23 -12.40
N GLU A 50 -9.28 9.29 -13.34
CA GLU A 50 -9.24 7.85 -13.04
C GLU A 50 -7.95 7.43 -12.36
N SER A 51 -6.81 7.96 -12.80
CA SER A 51 -5.49 7.74 -12.19
C SER A 51 -5.48 8.21 -10.75
N VAL A 52 -5.99 9.43 -10.50
CA VAL A 52 -6.10 10.01 -9.15
C VAL A 52 -7.00 9.14 -8.28
N ALA A 53 -8.18 8.73 -8.77
CA ALA A 53 -9.09 7.87 -8.01
C ALA A 53 -8.46 6.51 -7.66
N LEU A 54 -7.73 5.92 -8.61
CA LEU A 54 -7.06 4.64 -8.42
C LEU A 54 -5.88 4.75 -7.44
N VAL A 55 -5.06 5.80 -7.55
CA VAL A 55 -3.98 6.08 -6.59
C VAL A 55 -4.55 6.32 -5.20
N ALA A 56 -5.61 7.12 -5.06
CA ALA A 56 -6.27 7.38 -3.79
C ALA A 56 -6.76 6.08 -3.12
N LYS A 57 -7.47 5.21 -3.87
CA LYS A 57 -7.92 3.89 -3.36
C LYS A 57 -6.75 3.02 -2.87
N LEU A 58 -5.59 3.11 -3.54
CA LEU A 58 -4.40 2.35 -3.15
C LEU A 58 -3.68 2.93 -1.92
N VAL A 59 -3.66 4.26 -1.78
CA VAL A 59 -2.99 4.99 -0.69
C VAL A 59 -3.84 5.02 0.58
N GLU A 60 -5.16 5.21 0.50
CA GLU A 60 -6.06 5.18 1.66
C GLU A 60 -6.00 3.82 2.39
N HIS A 61 -5.88 2.73 1.63
CA HIS A 61 -5.64 1.40 2.19
C HIS A 61 -4.24 1.21 2.79
N LEU A 62 -3.26 2.04 2.41
CA LEU A 62 -1.95 2.04 3.05
C LEU A 62 -2.08 2.60 4.48
N GLU A 63 -2.75 3.73 4.64
CA GLU A 63 -2.96 4.37 5.95
C GLU A 63 -3.74 3.48 6.92
N LYS A 64 -4.86 2.88 6.48
CA LYS A 64 -5.64 1.95 7.31
C LYS A 64 -4.81 0.74 7.79
N GLY A 65 -3.94 0.20 6.92
CA GLY A 65 -3.05 -0.90 7.29
C GLY A 65 -1.86 -0.48 8.15
N GLN A 66 -1.36 0.74 7.95
CA GLN A 66 -0.26 1.32 8.71
C GLN A 66 -0.71 1.60 10.15
N VAL A 67 -1.88 2.20 10.36
CA VAL A 67 -2.46 2.43 11.69
C VAL A 67 -2.61 1.12 12.46
N ILE A 68 -3.15 0.07 11.82
CA ILE A 68 -3.25 -1.25 12.43
C ILE A 68 -1.85 -1.77 12.81
N LYS A 69 -0.86 -1.65 11.92
CA LYS A 69 0.51 -2.12 12.16
C LYS A 69 1.25 -1.35 13.27
N GLU A 70 1.06 -0.04 13.35
CA GLU A 70 1.67 0.80 14.39
C GLU A 70 1.03 0.57 15.77
N MET A 71 -0.26 0.22 15.82
CA MET A 71 -0.94 -0.15 17.07
C MET A 71 -0.56 -1.54 17.61
N PHE A 72 0.00 -2.43 16.79
CA PHE A 72 0.52 -3.74 17.23
C PHE A 72 1.90 -3.65 17.93
N GLY A 73 2.55 -2.48 17.94
CA GLY A 73 3.86 -2.26 18.58
C GLY A 73 3.82 -1.63 19.97
N LEU A 74 2.64 -1.37 20.53
CA LEU A 74 2.49 -0.76 21.86
C LEU A 74 2.20 -1.76 22.99
N THR A 75 2.27 -3.06 22.71
CA THR A 75 2.03 -4.06 23.76
C THR A 75 3.29 -4.84 24.14
N PHE A 76 3.76 -4.48 25.34
CA PHE A 76 4.52 -5.28 26.31
C PHE A 76 6.05 -5.34 26.19
N THR A 77 6.74 -4.34 26.75
CA THR A 77 7.83 -4.55 27.72
C THR A 77 8.07 -3.28 28.58
N LEU A 78 7.06 -2.79 29.30
CA LEU A 78 7.36 -2.22 30.61
C LEU A 78 7.48 -3.41 31.55
N ASN A 79 8.67 -4.02 31.59
CA ASN A 79 9.04 -4.92 32.68
C ASN A 79 9.29 -4.02 33.90
N PRO A 80 8.42 -3.98 34.92
CA PRO A 80 8.72 -3.31 36.17
C PRO A 80 9.47 -4.31 37.05
N GLN A 81 10.59 -4.85 36.58
CA GLN A 81 11.50 -5.62 37.42
C GLN A 81 12.91 -5.07 37.31
N ALA A 82 13.28 -4.30 38.32
CA ALA A 82 14.57 -4.43 38.97
C ALA A 82 14.52 -3.60 40.26
N GLU A 83 13.98 -4.20 41.31
CA GLU A 83 14.63 -4.28 42.63
C GLU A 83 15.70 -3.20 42.84
N ARG A 84 15.29 -2.02 43.35
CA ARG A 84 16.23 -1.03 43.88
C ARG A 84 16.83 -1.60 45.16
N ARG A 85 17.86 -2.43 45.02
CA ARG A 85 18.81 -2.66 46.12
C ARG A 85 19.51 -1.33 46.40
N PRO A 86 19.53 -0.84 47.64
CA PRO A 86 20.34 0.32 47.97
C PRO A 86 21.80 -0.10 47.85
N PHE A 87 22.57 0.65 47.06
CA PHE A 87 24.02 0.55 47.06
C PHE A 87 24.51 0.91 48.47
N GLN A 88 25.01 -0.08 49.23
CA GLN A 88 25.83 0.19 50.41
C GLN A 88 27.18 0.74 49.94
N LEU A 89 27.43 2.00 50.29
CA LEU A 89 28.75 2.62 50.33
C LEU A 89 28.80 3.51 51.58
N CYS A 90 29.23 2.90 52.69
CA CYS A 90 30.08 3.42 53.77
C CYS A 90 30.37 2.25 54.72
#